data_AF-A0A955EDR6-F1
#
_entry.id   AF-A0A955EDR6-F1
#
_cell.length_a   1.000
_cell.length_b   1.000
_cell.length_c   1.000
_cell.angle_alpha   90.00
_cell.angle_beta   90.00
_cell.angle_gamma   90.00
#
_symmetry.space_group_name_H-M   'P 1'
#
loop_
_entity.id
_entity.type
_entity.pdbx_description
1 polymer ?
#
loop_
_entity_poly.entity_id
_entity_poly.type
_entity_poly.pdbx_seq_one_letter_code
_entity_poly.pdbx_strand_id
1 'polypeptide(L)'
;MWLKSRDPRVMTPGGGVRISAGTALAVAAGVTITGLVVSAGFRTSSATGDLHLVPVRQDSVPPGDDLLDDDLLGGDDLLGDDQAYGNPWEESQVDPVQAAAAAAHEALFRDDHFPLATECRTCHPDHYREWSVSQHAYAQVSPIFNAMHARITELTNGTNGDFCIRCHTPVGMALGEPLFGPNSERDPVSLEGVTCIVCHRQDESFGKNSGRTPIREGDLFAPVNGPRNGDEVARVIASPDEFGPVVTEAGRRGRRIHAEAHFFEPITQPGFCGSCHDVTLVNGFRLEEAFSEYKQSPAAERGETCQDCHMGKV
;
A
#
# COMPACT_ATOMS: atom_id res chain seq x y z
N MET A 1 -49.65 -3.34 -8.67
CA MET A 1 -50.25 -2.52 -9.74
C MET A 1 -49.06 -1.82 -10.40
N TRP A 2 -48.40 -2.32 -11.43
CA TRP A 2 -48.86 -2.89 -12.70
C TRP A 2 -47.98 -4.07 -13.15
N LEU A 3 -48.54 -4.90 -14.03
CA LEU A 3 -48.05 -6.19 -14.55
C LEU A 3 -47.94 -6.10 -16.08
N LYS A 4 -46.99 -6.86 -16.66
CA LYS A 4 -46.94 -7.41 -18.06
C LYS A 4 -46.70 -6.37 -19.19
N SER A 5 -46.00 -6.66 -20.28
CA SER A 5 -45.90 -7.91 -21.06
C SER A 5 -44.61 -8.00 -21.91
N ARG A 6 -44.11 -9.23 -22.09
CA ARG A 6 -43.19 -9.64 -23.17
C ARG A 6 -43.97 -9.95 -24.45
N ASP A 7 -43.39 -9.73 -25.63
CA ASP A 7 -43.38 -10.72 -26.73
C ASP A 7 -42.24 -10.40 -27.75
N PRO A 8 -41.50 -11.40 -28.27
CA PRO A 8 -40.44 -11.24 -29.28
C PRO A 8 -40.88 -11.66 -30.70
N ARG A 9 -40.02 -11.35 -31.68
CA ARG A 9 -39.97 -11.80 -33.10
C ARG A 9 -40.58 -10.85 -34.13
N VAL A 10 -39.69 -10.20 -34.89
CA VAL A 10 -39.80 -10.14 -36.36
C VAL A 10 -38.40 -10.34 -36.94
N MET A 11 -38.26 -11.40 -37.73
CA MET A 11 -37.08 -11.82 -38.47
C MET A 11 -37.45 -11.65 -39.94
N THR A 12 -36.71 -10.83 -40.68
CA THR A 12 -36.82 -10.72 -42.14
C THR A 12 -35.45 -10.96 -42.79
N PRO A 13 -35.36 -11.79 -43.84
CA PRO A 13 -34.13 -12.09 -44.54
C PRO A 13 -33.99 -11.26 -45.84
N GLY A 14 -32.76 -11.03 -46.28
CA GLY A 14 -32.46 -10.77 -47.70
C GLY A 14 -31.59 -9.54 -47.95
N GLY A 15 -30.36 -9.79 -48.39
CA GLY A 15 -29.45 -8.75 -48.87
C GLY A 15 -28.06 -9.29 -49.15
N GLY A 16 -27.94 -10.24 -50.09
CA GLY A 16 -26.65 -10.71 -50.57
C GLY A 16 -25.95 -9.66 -51.44
N VAL A 17 -24.67 -9.42 -51.19
CA VAL A 17 -23.76 -8.73 -52.11
C VAL A 17 -22.51 -9.58 -52.32
N ARG A 18 -22.11 -9.62 -53.58
CA ARG A 18 -21.25 -10.61 -54.23
C ARG A 18 -19.77 -10.39 -53.91
N ILE A 19 -19.07 -11.51 -53.70
CA ILE A 19 -17.61 -11.61 -53.66
C ILE A 19 -17.10 -11.49 -55.10
N SER A 20 -16.27 -10.49 -55.40
CA SER A 20 -15.50 -10.43 -56.64
C SER A 20 -14.17 -11.14 -56.44
N ALA A 21 -13.89 -12.10 -57.32
CA ALA A 21 -12.59 -12.77 -57.41
C ALA A 21 -11.59 -11.81 -58.04
N GLY A 22 -10.64 -11.33 -57.23
CA GLY A 22 -9.46 -10.59 -57.67
C GLY A 22 -8.26 -11.52 -57.80
N THR A 23 -7.80 -11.72 -59.03
CA THR A 23 -6.63 -12.48 -59.42
C THR A 23 -5.37 -11.89 -58.79
N ALA A 24 -4.75 -12.59 -57.83
CA ALA A 24 -3.45 -12.22 -57.29
C ALA A 24 -2.35 -13.04 -57.98
N LEU A 25 -1.53 -12.33 -58.75
CA LEU A 25 -0.36 -12.81 -59.48
C LEU A 25 0.71 -13.28 -58.47
N ALA A 26 1.07 -14.55 -58.50
CA ALA A 26 2.17 -15.10 -57.71
C ALA A 26 3.51 -14.68 -58.32
N VAL A 27 4.25 -13.80 -57.65
CA VAL A 27 5.66 -13.52 -57.94
C VAL A 27 6.50 -14.32 -56.94
N ALA A 28 7.13 -15.38 -57.44
CA ALA A 28 8.09 -16.18 -56.71
C ALA A 28 9.41 -15.41 -56.57
N ALA A 29 9.66 -14.82 -55.39
CA ALA A 29 10.97 -14.36 -54.99
C ALA A 29 11.62 -15.43 -54.11
N GLY A 30 12.53 -16.21 -54.71
CA GLY A 30 13.39 -17.14 -53.99
C GLY A 30 14.39 -16.37 -53.12
N VAL A 31 14.25 -16.48 -51.80
CA VAL A 31 15.31 -16.12 -50.85
C VAL A 31 15.78 -17.41 -50.21
N THR A 32 16.92 -17.89 -50.67
CA THR A 32 17.72 -18.94 -50.02
C THR A 32 18.24 -18.41 -48.68
N ILE A 33 17.62 -18.86 -47.58
CA ILE A 33 18.18 -18.69 -46.23
C ILE A 33 19.18 -19.82 -46.01
N THR A 34 20.47 -19.49 -46.06
CA THR A 34 21.55 -20.37 -45.67
C THR A 34 21.44 -20.64 -44.18
N GLY A 35 21.06 -21.87 -43.80
CA GLY A 35 21.02 -22.30 -42.41
C GLY A 35 22.42 -22.39 -41.82
N LEU A 36 22.76 -21.49 -40.90
CA LEU A 36 23.90 -21.65 -40.00
C LEU A 36 23.41 -22.40 -38.76
N VAL A 37 23.65 -23.71 -38.75
CA VAL A 37 23.46 -24.56 -37.57
C VAL A 37 24.58 -24.26 -36.59
N VAL A 38 24.30 -23.44 -35.57
CA VAL A 38 25.20 -23.32 -34.40
C VAL A 38 24.79 -24.40 -33.41
N SER A 39 25.52 -25.51 -33.44
CA SER A 39 25.46 -26.56 -32.42
C SER A 39 26.06 -26.04 -31.11
N ALA A 40 25.25 -25.39 -30.27
CA ALA A 40 25.59 -25.19 -28.87
C ALA A 40 25.21 -26.46 -28.10
N GLY A 41 26.23 -27.17 -27.61
CA GLY A 41 26.07 -28.41 -26.87
C GLY A 41 25.22 -28.21 -25.61
N PHE A 42 24.04 -28.82 -25.61
CA PHE A 42 23.27 -29.07 -24.39
C PHE A 42 24.06 -30.03 -23.50
N ARG A 43 24.65 -29.51 -22.41
CA ARG A 43 24.95 -30.35 -21.25
C ARG A 43 23.67 -30.46 -20.43
N THR A 44 23.03 -31.62 -20.50
CA THR A 44 21.98 -32.00 -19.56
C THR A 44 22.63 -32.29 -18.20
N SER A 45 22.62 -31.31 -17.29
CA SER A 45 22.78 -31.62 -15.87
C SER A 45 21.42 -32.03 -15.34
N SER A 46 21.19 -33.34 -15.25
CA SER A 46 20.13 -33.90 -14.41
C SER A 46 20.48 -33.63 -12.96
N ALA A 47 20.02 -32.50 -12.42
CA ALA A 47 19.97 -32.29 -10.98
C ALA A 47 18.59 -32.77 -10.52
N THR A 48 18.48 -34.05 -10.22
CA THR A 48 17.48 -34.54 -9.26
C THR A 48 17.87 -33.96 -7.91
N GLY A 49 17.38 -32.76 -7.62
CA GLY A 49 17.44 -32.19 -6.28
C GLY A 49 16.39 -32.88 -5.44
N ASP A 50 16.76 -33.99 -4.81
CA ASP A 50 15.99 -34.57 -3.71
C ASP A 50 15.79 -33.49 -2.66
N LEU A 51 14.52 -33.23 -2.32
CA LEU A 51 14.13 -32.35 -1.23
C LEU A 51 14.54 -33.03 0.09
N HIS A 52 15.80 -32.89 0.47
CA HIS A 52 16.29 -33.31 1.78
C HIS A 52 15.68 -32.39 2.83
N LEU A 53 14.57 -32.84 3.41
CA LEU A 53 14.07 -32.35 4.68
C LEU A 53 15.21 -32.47 5.70
N VAL A 54 15.68 -31.32 6.19
CA VAL A 54 16.61 -31.28 7.32
C VAL A 54 15.87 -31.82 8.53
N PRO A 55 16.32 -32.93 9.16
CA PRO A 55 15.68 -33.42 10.37
C PRO A 55 15.95 -32.41 11.49
N VAL A 56 14.89 -31.99 12.17
CA VAL A 56 14.96 -31.30 13.46
C VAL A 56 15.72 -32.22 14.40
N ARG A 57 16.89 -31.78 14.89
CA ARG A 57 17.53 -32.45 16.02
C ARG A 57 16.62 -32.30 17.23
N GLN A 58 15.99 -33.40 17.62
CA GLN A 58 15.50 -33.57 18.98
C GLN A 58 16.71 -33.79 19.87
N ASP A 59 17.22 -32.72 20.46
CA ASP A 59 18.16 -32.86 21.56
C ASP A 59 17.35 -33.33 22.78
N SER A 60 17.66 -34.55 23.20
CA SER A 60 17.13 -35.25 24.37
C SER A 60 17.42 -34.46 25.65
N VAL A 61 16.37 -34.17 26.42
CA VAL A 61 16.43 -33.65 27.79
C VAL A 61 17.16 -34.67 28.69
N PRO A 62 18.26 -34.30 29.38
CA PRO A 62 18.85 -35.15 30.42
C PRO A 62 17.94 -35.18 31.65
N PRO A 63 17.80 -36.32 32.35
CA PRO A 63 16.87 -36.42 33.48
C PRO A 63 17.51 -35.94 34.79
N GLY A 64 16.76 -35.08 35.48
CA GLY A 64 16.56 -35.15 36.94
C GLY A 64 17.66 -34.58 37.84
N ASP A 65 17.64 -33.27 38.03
CA ASP A 65 18.25 -32.59 39.16
C ASP A 65 17.17 -31.68 39.77
N ASP A 66 16.43 -32.22 40.74
CA ASP A 66 15.51 -31.48 41.60
C ASP A 66 16.30 -30.37 42.33
N LEU A 67 16.11 -29.12 41.92
CA LEU A 67 16.51 -27.94 42.68
C LEU A 67 15.26 -27.11 43.02
N LEU A 68 14.30 -27.78 43.65
CA LEU A 68 13.41 -27.13 44.60
C LEU A 68 14.06 -27.28 45.97
N ASP A 69 15.09 -26.47 46.24
CA ASP A 69 15.57 -26.29 47.61
C ASP A 69 14.74 -25.18 48.26
N ASP A 70 13.99 -25.63 49.25
CA ASP A 70 12.92 -24.97 50.01
C ASP A 70 13.47 -24.01 51.09
N ASP A 71 14.55 -23.28 50.78
CA ASP A 71 15.37 -22.60 51.80
C ASP A 71 15.58 -21.09 51.59
N LEU A 72 14.65 -20.42 50.90
CA LEU A 72 14.62 -18.95 50.79
C LEU A 72 13.48 -18.29 51.58
N LEU A 73 12.91 -19.00 52.55
CA LEU A 73 12.00 -18.43 53.55
C LEU A 73 12.59 -18.59 54.96
N GLY A 74 13.58 -17.76 55.28
CA GLY A 74 14.16 -17.71 56.63
C GLY A 74 15.21 -16.62 56.77
N GLY A 75 14.77 -15.37 56.94
CA GLY A 75 15.65 -14.22 57.13
C GLY A 75 14.88 -12.91 57.11
N ASP A 76 14.26 -12.65 58.24
CA ASP A 76 13.79 -11.37 58.77
C ASP A 76 14.73 -10.17 58.53
N ASP A 77 14.76 -9.62 57.31
CA ASP A 77 15.27 -8.25 57.08
C ASP A 77 14.74 -7.56 55.81
N LEU A 78 13.46 -7.78 55.47
CA LEU A 78 12.76 -7.01 54.44
C LEU A 78 11.90 -5.89 55.02
N LEU A 79 12.29 -5.40 56.20
CA LEU A 79 11.89 -4.10 56.74
C LEU A 79 13.15 -3.24 56.92
N GLY A 80 13.85 -3.04 55.80
CA GLY A 80 14.87 -1.99 55.65
C GLY A 80 14.18 -0.68 55.28
N ASP A 81 14.16 0.21 56.26
CA ASP A 81 13.60 1.56 56.31
C ASP A 81 13.52 2.33 54.97
N ASP A 82 12.33 2.87 54.74
CA ASP A 82 12.05 4.25 54.35
C ASP A 82 13.06 4.95 53.42
N GLN A 83 12.83 4.82 52.11
CA GLN A 83 13.14 5.89 51.15
C GLN A 83 12.16 5.88 49.97
N ALA A 84 10.87 5.75 50.29
CA ALA A 84 9.76 5.96 49.36
C ALA A 84 9.09 7.31 49.60
N TYR A 85 9.83 8.40 49.42
CA TYR A 85 9.31 9.69 48.96
C TYR A 85 10.46 10.42 48.27
N GLY A 86 10.55 10.23 46.95
CA GLY A 86 11.44 11.05 46.12
C GLY A 86 11.12 12.52 46.38
N ASN A 87 12.17 13.27 46.68
CA ASN A 87 12.06 14.67 47.02
C ASN A 87 11.48 15.42 45.77
N PRO A 88 10.39 16.20 45.87
CA PRO A 88 9.77 16.87 44.72
C PRO A 88 10.64 17.96 44.05
N TRP A 89 11.83 18.21 44.61
CA TRP A 89 12.80 19.23 44.25
C TRP A 89 14.16 18.62 43.85
N GLU A 90 14.29 17.29 43.77
CA GLU A 90 15.45 16.66 43.14
C GLU A 90 15.18 16.64 41.65
N GLU A 91 15.91 17.50 40.94
CA GLU A 91 16.03 17.44 39.51
C GLU A 91 16.70 16.10 39.19
N SER A 92 15.91 15.08 38.85
CA SER A 92 16.44 13.78 38.43
C SER A 92 17.32 14.05 37.21
N GLN A 93 18.63 13.95 37.40
CA GLN A 93 19.57 14.09 36.30
C GLN A 93 19.26 12.98 35.30
N VAL A 94 18.64 13.36 34.18
CA VAL A 94 18.29 12.43 33.12
C VAL A 94 19.60 11.83 32.62
N ASP A 95 19.74 10.51 32.77
CA ASP A 95 20.92 9.78 32.30
C ASP A 95 21.21 10.17 30.84
N PRO A 96 22.41 10.66 30.51
CA PRO A 96 22.78 11.05 29.15
C PRO A 96 22.50 9.95 28.12
N VAL A 97 22.61 8.67 28.51
CA VAL A 97 22.29 7.53 27.66
C VAL A 97 20.78 7.42 27.43
N GLN A 98 19.96 7.65 28.46
CA GLN A 98 18.50 7.67 28.30
C GLN A 98 18.02 8.88 27.52
N ALA A 99 18.61 10.06 27.72
CA ALA A 99 18.31 11.25 26.94
C ALA A 99 18.70 11.07 25.46
N ALA A 100 19.86 10.46 25.19
CA ALA A 100 20.30 10.15 23.84
C ALA A 100 19.41 9.07 23.19
N ALA A 101 19.02 8.03 23.94
CA ALA A 101 18.09 7.00 23.45
C ALA A 101 16.70 7.58 23.19
N ALA A 102 16.19 8.45 24.06
CA ALA A 102 14.92 9.15 23.85
C ALA A 102 14.99 10.08 22.63
N ALA A 103 16.07 10.83 22.45
CA ALA A 103 16.27 11.68 21.28
C ALA A 103 16.43 10.86 19.99
N ALA A 104 17.11 9.71 20.04
CA ALA A 104 17.23 8.79 18.91
C ALA A 104 15.88 8.15 18.56
N HIS A 105 15.12 7.69 19.56
CA HIS A 105 13.76 7.20 19.36
C HIS A 105 12.85 8.29 18.80
N GLU A 106 12.91 9.50 19.36
CA GLU A 106 12.13 10.63 18.88
C GLU A 106 12.49 10.98 17.44
N ALA A 107 13.77 11.02 17.09
CA ALA A 107 14.23 11.27 15.73
C ALA A 107 13.75 10.19 14.73
N LEU A 108 13.58 8.94 15.17
CA LEU A 108 12.99 7.87 14.34
C LEU A 108 11.47 8.03 14.15
N PHE A 109 10.77 8.69 15.06
CA PHE A 109 9.34 9.00 14.95
C PHE A 109 9.05 10.38 14.37
N ARG A 110 10.08 11.22 14.21
CA ARG A 110 10.01 12.57 13.65
C ARG A 110 10.25 12.53 12.14
N ASP A 111 9.70 11.52 11.47
CA ASP A 111 9.69 11.55 10.01
C ASP A 111 8.66 12.59 9.57
N ASP A 112 9.16 13.81 9.32
CA ASP A 112 8.36 14.98 8.96
C ASP A 112 7.79 14.89 7.53
N HIS A 113 8.16 13.84 6.77
CA HIS A 113 7.76 13.70 5.37
C HIS A 113 6.34 13.14 5.21
N PHE A 114 5.94 12.14 6.01
CA PHE A 114 4.61 11.54 5.91
C PHE A 114 4.07 11.09 7.27
N PRO A 115 2.85 11.48 7.67
CA PRO A 115 2.23 10.99 8.89
C PRO A 115 1.77 9.54 8.75
N LEU A 116 1.79 8.81 9.87
CA LEU A 116 1.23 7.46 9.95
C LEU A 116 -0.31 7.49 9.92
N ALA A 117 -0.95 6.45 9.38
CA ALA A 117 -2.41 6.32 9.41
C ALA A 117 -2.98 6.33 10.84
N THR A 118 -2.18 5.90 11.83
CA THR A 118 -2.57 5.98 13.25
C THR A 118 -2.74 7.41 13.76
N GLU A 119 -2.07 8.39 13.16
CA GLU A 119 -2.31 9.80 13.48
C GLU A 119 -3.68 10.25 12.95
N CYS A 120 -4.04 9.83 11.73
CA CYS A 120 -5.35 10.09 11.12
C CYS A 120 -6.49 9.45 11.93
N ARG A 121 -6.29 8.25 12.49
CA ARG A 121 -7.25 7.52 13.33
C ARG A 121 -7.78 8.35 14.50
N THR A 122 -6.98 9.27 15.03
CA THR A 122 -7.35 10.09 16.19
C THR A 122 -8.63 10.89 15.96
N CYS A 123 -8.85 11.37 14.73
CA CYS A 123 -10.05 12.12 14.33
C CYS A 123 -10.93 11.36 13.34
N HIS A 124 -10.37 10.41 12.58
CA HIS A 124 -11.09 9.60 11.58
C HIS A 124 -11.07 8.10 11.92
N PRO A 125 -11.63 7.68 13.08
CA PRO A 125 -11.54 6.30 13.54
C PRO A 125 -12.31 5.33 12.65
N ASP A 126 -13.42 5.76 12.05
CA ASP A 126 -14.24 4.94 11.16
C ASP A 126 -13.52 4.62 9.85
N HIS A 127 -13.00 5.66 9.19
CA HIS A 127 -12.22 5.50 7.96
C HIS A 127 -10.94 4.69 8.21
N TYR A 128 -10.25 4.92 9.32
CA TYR A 128 -9.09 4.10 9.69
C TYR A 128 -9.48 2.64 9.86
N ARG A 129 -10.58 2.34 10.56
CA ARG A 129 -11.05 0.96 10.75
C ARG A 129 -11.32 0.28 9.41
N GLU A 130 -12.03 0.94 8.50
CA GLU A 130 -12.37 0.42 7.17
C GLU A 130 -11.11 0.20 6.32
N TRP A 131 -10.21 1.17 6.29
CA TRP A 131 -8.95 1.07 5.56
C TRP A 131 -8.04 -0.02 6.13
N SER A 132 -7.91 -0.13 7.45
CA SER A 132 -6.96 -1.03 8.13
C SER A 132 -7.18 -2.51 7.83
N VAL A 133 -8.39 -2.88 7.39
CA VAL A 133 -8.75 -4.25 7.00
C VAL A 133 -8.85 -4.43 5.48
N SER A 134 -8.56 -3.39 4.70
CA SER A 134 -8.64 -3.39 3.24
C SER A 134 -7.35 -3.89 2.59
N GLN A 135 -7.44 -4.34 1.33
CA GLN A 135 -6.25 -4.75 0.58
C GLN A 135 -5.27 -3.59 0.31
N HIS A 136 -5.73 -2.33 0.40
CA HIS A 136 -4.86 -1.15 0.33
C HIS A 136 -3.87 -1.12 1.50
N ALA A 137 -4.34 -1.34 2.73
CA ALA A 137 -3.48 -1.41 3.91
C ALA A 137 -2.51 -2.61 3.85
N TYR A 138 -2.94 -3.72 3.25
CA TYR A 138 -2.11 -4.92 3.09
C TYR A 138 -1.21 -4.92 1.84
N ALA A 139 -1.23 -3.86 1.02
CA ALA A 139 -0.62 -3.87 -0.30
C ALA A 139 0.88 -4.26 -0.30
N GLN A 140 1.66 -3.74 0.66
CA GLN A 140 3.09 -4.04 0.81
C GLN A 140 3.36 -5.27 1.70
N VAL A 141 2.49 -5.56 2.66
CA VAL A 141 2.70 -6.61 3.67
C VAL A 141 2.08 -7.96 3.31
N SER A 142 1.30 -8.02 2.24
CA SER A 142 0.66 -9.26 1.77
C SER A 142 1.70 -10.36 1.47
N PRO A 143 1.60 -11.55 2.09
CA PRO A 143 2.52 -12.67 1.83
C PRO A 143 2.47 -13.14 0.37
N ILE A 144 1.28 -13.09 -0.24
CA ILE A 144 1.08 -13.47 -1.64
C ILE A 144 1.79 -12.47 -2.56
N PHE A 145 1.62 -11.16 -2.31
CA PHE A 145 2.33 -10.13 -3.05
C PHE A 145 3.85 -10.31 -2.93
N ASN A 146 4.38 -10.44 -1.71
CA ASN A 146 5.81 -10.54 -1.50
C ASN A 146 6.42 -11.80 -2.14
N ALA A 147 5.71 -12.94 -2.11
CA ALA A 147 6.14 -14.14 -2.81
C ALA A 147 6.16 -13.95 -4.34
N MET A 148 5.14 -13.31 -4.91
CA MET A 148 5.08 -13.01 -6.34
C MET A 148 6.17 -12.01 -6.75
N HIS A 149 6.35 -10.94 -5.97
CA HIS A 149 7.36 -9.93 -6.23
C HIS A 149 8.76 -10.55 -6.20
N ALA A 150 9.09 -11.33 -5.17
CA ALA A 150 10.37 -12.03 -5.09
C ALA A 150 10.59 -12.96 -6.30
N ARG A 151 9.57 -13.73 -6.69
CA ARG A 151 9.66 -14.64 -7.83
C ARG A 151 9.84 -13.91 -9.16
N ILE A 152 9.11 -12.83 -9.39
CA ILE A 152 9.24 -12.02 -10.61
C ILE A 152 10.60 -11.32 -10.64
N THR A 153 11.09 -10.81 -9.52
CA THR A 153 12.42 -10.21 -9.41
C THR A 153 13.51 -11.23 -9.76
N GLU A 154 13.40 -12.46 -9.26
CA GLU A 154 14.31 -13.56 -9.61
C GLU A 154 14.26 -13.88 -11.12
N LEU A 155 13.06 -14.08 -11.68
CA LEU A 155 12.87 -14.42 -13.10
C LEU A 155 13.33 -13.32 -14.06
N THR A 156 13.21 -12.06 -13.65
CA THR A 156 13.58 -10.89 -14.46
C THR A 156 14.99 -10.39 -14.16
N ASN A 157 15.71 -11.02 -13.24
CA ASN A 157 17.00 -10.55 -12.75
C ASN A 157 16.96 -9.06 -12.33
N GLY A 158 15.87 -8.65 -11.68
CA GLY A 158 15.62 -7.27 -11.24
C GLY A 158 15.25 -6.27 -12.33
N THR A 159 15.17 -6.67 -13.60
CA THR A 159 14.85 -5.75 -14.71
C THR A 159 13.41 -5.21 -14.69
N ASN A 160 12.53 -5.81 -13.89
CA ASN A 160 11.19 -5.28 -13.63
C ASN A 160 11.21 -3.97 -12.79
N GLY A 161 12.34 -3.65 -12.15
CA GLY A 161 12.56 -2.39 -11.44
C GLY A 161 11.48 -2.08 -10.41
N ASP A 162 10.92 -0.87 -10.49
CA ASP A 162 9.92 -0.33 -9.57
C ASP A 162 8.47 -0.69 -9.93
N PHE A 163 8.27 -1.60 -10.89
CA PHE A 163 6.96 -1.88 -11.47
C PHE A 163 5.91 -2.27 -10.44
N CYS A 164 6.27 -3.14 -9.49
CA CYS A 164 5.34 -3.62 -8.47
C CYS A 164 5.07 -2.55 -7.40
N ILE A 165 6.14 -1.92 -6.93
CA ILE A 165 6.11 -1.08 -5.73
C ILE A 165 5.59 0.34 -5.98
N ARG A 166 5.49 0.79 -7.25
CA ARG A 166 4.81 2.06 -7.59
C ARG A 166 3.34 2.10 -7.16
N CYS A 167 2.69 0.93 -7.08
CA CYS A 167 1.30 0.79 -6.61
C CYS A 167 1.21 0.18 -5.22
N HIS A 168 2.13 -0.74 -4.86
CA HIS A 168 2.04 -1.49 -3.61
C HIS A 168 2.67 -0.80 -2.40
N THR A 169 3.65 0.08 -2.61
CA THR A 169 4.20 0.96 -1.56
C THR A 169 4.55 2.34 -2.15
N PRO A 170 3.53 3.14 -2.52
CA PRO A 170 3.76 4.44 -3.15
C PRO A 170 4.57 5.39 -2.26
N VAL A 171 4.44 5.27 -0.93
CA VAL A 171 5.23 6.06 0.02
C VAL A 171 6.69 5.63 0.04
N GLY A 172 6.98 4.33 0.08
CA GLY A 172 8.36 3.84 0.00
C GLY A 172 9.04 4.28 -1.31
N MET A 173 8.27 4.38 -2.40
CA MET A 173 8.76 4.96 -3.65
C MET A 173 9.04 6.46 -3.57
N ALA A 174 8.23 7.22 -2.84
CA ALA A 174 8.46 8.65 -2.62
C ALA A 174 9.70 8.89 -1.74
N LEU A 175 9.88 8.08 -0.69
CA LEU A 175 11.04 8.10 0.20
C LEU A 175 12.34 7.57 -0.45
N GLY A 176 12.25 7.01 -1.66
CA GLY A 176 13.40 6.46 -2.37
C GLY A 176 13.95 5.17 -1.73
N GLU A 177 13.09 4.40 -1.06
CA GLU A 177 13.47 3.11 -0.47
C GLU A 177 14.02 2.14 -1.53
N PRO A 178 14.89 1.21 -1.12
CA PRO A 178 15.34 0.13 -2.00
C PRO A 178 14.16 -0.59 -2.66
N LEU A 179 14.24 -0.74 -3.99
CA LEU A 179 13.18 -1.39 -4.76
C LEU A 179 12.96 -2.84 -4.31
N PHE A 180 14.05 -3.48 -3.91
CA PHE A 180 14.10 -4.83 -3.39
C PHE A 180 14.69 -4.76 -1.98
N GLY A 181 13.88 -5.06 -0.98
CA GLY A 181 14.27 -5.03 0.41
C GLY A 181 13.24 -5.74 1.27
N PRO A 182 13.65 -6.36 2.39
CA PRO A 182 12.73 -6.97 3.32
C PRO A 182 11.88 -5.91 4.02
N ASN A 183 10.64 -6.25 4.37
CA ASN A 183 9.74 -5.35 5.08
C ASN A 183 10.30 -4.89 6.45
N SER A 184 11.23 -5.64 7.05
CA SER A 184 11.89 -5.26 8.32
C SER A 184 12.79 -4.03 8.21
N GLU A 185 13.17 -3.64 7.00
CA GLU A 185 14.06 -2.50 6.72
C GLU A 185 13.32 -1.30 6.11
N ARG A 186 12.00 -1.41 5.92
CA ARG A 186 11.19 -0.33 5.35
C ARG A 186 10.73 0.65 6.42
N ASP A 187 10.48 1.88 6.00
CA ASP A 187 9.84 2.87 6.84
C ASP A 187 8.47 2.37 7.34
N PRO A 188 8.11 2.63 8.61
CA PRO A 188 6.79 2.27 9.13
C PRO A 188 5.62 2.75 8.26
N VAL A 189 5.68 3.94 7.65
CA VAL A 189 4.64 4.44 6.74
C VAL A 189 4.60 3.62 5.45
N SER A 190 5.75 3.20 4.92
CA SER A 190 5.82 2.37 3.71
C SER A 190 5.18 0.98 3.90
N LEU A 191 5.14 0.49 5.13
CA LEU A 191 4.47 -0.77 5.50
C LEU A 191 2.95 -0.66 5.53
N GLU A 192 2.40 0.55 5.60
CA GLU A 192 0.96 0.79 5.50
C GLU A 192 0.42 0.64 4.05
N GLY A 193 1.30 0.32 3.09
CA GLY A 193 0.91 0.06 1.70
C GLY A 193 0.33 1.31 1.02
N VAL A 194 -0.92 1.20 0.56
CA VAL A 194 -1.68 2.35 0.03
C VAL A 194 -2.41 3.02 1.21
N THR A 195 -1.67 3.87 1.94
CA THR A 195 -2.15 4.57 3.15
C THR A 195 -2.96 5.85 2.83
N CYS A 196 -3.48 6.52 3.86
CA CYS A 196 -4.32 7.71 3.75
C CYS A 196 -3.70 8.79 2.85
N ILE A 197 -2.41 9.07 3.06
CA ILE A 197 -1.72 10.15 2.35
C ILE A 197 -1.44 9.84 0.88
N VAL A 198 -1.43 8.57 0.47
CA VAL A 198 -1.31 8.20 -0.95
C VAL A 198 -2.46 8.79 -1.76
N CYS A 199 -3.67 8.78 -1.19
CA CYS A 199 -4.83 9.36 -1.84
C CYS A 199 -4.97 10.85 -1.54
N HIS A 200 -4.76 11.24 -0.29
CA HIS A 200 -5.09 12.57 0.22
C HIS A 200 -3.97 13.61 0.10
N ARG A 201 -2.77 13.24 -0.39
CA ARG A 201 -1.66 14.16 -0.70
C ARG A 201 -1.33 14.24 -2.19
N GLN A 202 -2.22 13.72 -3.05
CA GLN A 202 -2.18 14.02 -4.49
C GLN A 202 -2.87 15.33 -4.75
N ASP A 203 -2.23 16.24 -5.48
CA ASP A 203 -2.73 17.59 -5.78
C ASP A 203 -2.93 17.85 -7.28
N GLU A 204 -2.47 16.93 -8.12
CA GLU A 204 -2.58 17.03 -9.58
C GLU A 204 -2.96 15.67 -10.19
N SER A 205 -3.74 15.71 -11.28
CA SER A 205 -4.00 14.55 -12.11
C SER A 205 -3.05 14.55 -13.31
N PHE A 206 -2.10 13.63 -13.31
CA PHE A 206 -1.11 13.50 -14.38
C PHE A 206 -1.60 12.67 -15.58
N GLY A 207 -2.81 12.09 -15.49
CA GLY A 207 -3.37 11.23 -16.54
C GLY A 207 -2.53 9.97 -16.85
N LYS A 208 -1.67 9.55 -15.92
CA LYS A 208 -0.77 8.41 -16.07
C LYS A 208 -1.44 7.15 -15.51
N ASN A 209 -1.66 6.16 -16.38
CA ASN A 209 -2.01 4.81 -15.95
C ASN A 209 -0.73 4.01 -15.70
N SER A 210 -0.75 3.13 -14.70
CA SER A 210 0.42 2.33 -14.30
C SER A 210 1.66 3.18 -13.93
N GLY A 211 1.47 4.45 -13.58
CA GLY A 211 2.56 5.39 -13.29
C GLY A 211 2.99 5.37 -11.83
N ARG A 212 4.06 6.09 -11.51
CA ARG A 212 4.32 6.49 -10.12
C ARG A 212 3.28 7.54 -9.72
N THR A 213 2.71 7.36 -8.53
CA THR A 213 1.80 8.33 -7.93
C THR A 213 2.62 9.38 -7.17
N PRO A 214 2.58 10.65 -7.59
CA PRO A 214 3.26 11.71 -6.84
C PRO A 214 2.46 12.01 -5.57
N ILE A 215 3.15 11.99 -4.44
CA ILE A 215 2.58 12.26 -3.12
C ILE A 215 3.33 13.47 -2.59
N ARG A 216 2.61 14.52 -2.19
CA ARG A 216 3.21 15.68 -1.55
C ARG A 216 3.69 15.31 -0.15
N GLU A 217 4.98 15.47 0.09
CA GLU A 217 5.59 15.40 1.42
C GLU A 217 5.05 16.51 2.32
N GLY A 218 4.92 16.19 3.60
CA GLY A 218 4.54 17.09 4.66
C GLY A 218 4.06 16.33 5.89
N ASP A 219 4.26 16.95 7.03
CA ASP A 219 3.82 16.45 8.33
C ASP A 219 2.29 16.40 8.45
N LEU A 220 1.79 16.07 9.64
CA LEU A 220 0.35 16.03 9.91
C LEU A 220 -0.37 17.36 9.65
N PHE A 221 0.32 18.50 9.74
CA PHE A 221 -0.28 19.83 9.58
C PHE A 221 -0.48 20.24 8.12
N ALA A 222 0.27 19.65 7.19
CA ALA A 222 0.14 19.96 5.78
C ALA A 222 -1.32 19.77 5.28
N PRO A 223 -1.75 20.42 4.17
CA PRO A 223 -3.10 20.34 3.64
C PRO A 223 -3.44 19.00 2.96
N VAL A 224 -4.66 18.50 3.18
CA VAL A 224 -5.16 17.26 2.56
C VAL A 224 -6.19 17.52 1.48
N ASN A 225 -6.28 16.62 0.49
CA ASN A 225 -7.16 16.75 -0.66
C ASN A 225 -8.26 15.69 -0.62
N GLY A 226 -9.51 16.06 -0.91
CA GLY A 226 -10.66 15.16 -0.77
C GLY A 226 -11.86 15.53 -1.64
N PRO A 227 -12.98 14.81 -1.49
CA PRO A 227 -14.19 15.02 -2.29
C PRO A 227 -15.01 16.25 -1.84
N ARG A 228 -14.56 16.98 -0.81
CA ARG A 228 -15.24 18.13 -0.20
C ARG A 228 -14.25 19.26 0.07
N ASN A 229 -14.77 20.47 0.21
CA ASN A 229 -14.02 21.61 0.71
C ASN A 229 -13.72 21.47 2.21
N GLY A 230 -12.77 22.28 2.70
CA GLY A 230 -12.33 22.29 4.10
C GLY A 230 -13.26 23.01 5.08
N ASP A 231 -14.55 23.20 4.75
CA ASP A 231 -15.50 23.89 5.62
C ASP A 231 -15.61 23.24 7.01
N GLU A 232 -15.54 21.90 7.06
CA GLU A 232 -15.59 21.16 8.32
C GLU A 232 -14.32 21.33 9.15
N VAL A 233 -13.15 21.37 8.50
CA VAL A 233 -11.87 21.65 9.17
C VAL A 233 -11.90 23.06 9.77
N ALA A 234 -12.38 24.03 9.01
CA ALA A 234 -12.56 25.40 9.47
C ALA A 234 -13.55 25.49 10.66
N ARG A 235 -14.66 24.74 10.62
CA ARG A 235 -15.63 24.66 11.72
C ARG A 235 -15.00 24.09 12.99
N VAL A 236 -14.24 23.00 12.88
CA VAL A 236 -13.56 22.36 14.01
C VAL A 236 -12.53 23.30 14.64
N ILE A 237 -11.74 24.00 13.83
CA ILE A 237 -10.76 25.00 14.31
C ILE A 237 -11.46 26.15 15.02
N ALA A 238 -12.60 26.63 14.49
CA ALA A 238 -13.35 27.74 15.05
C ALA A 238 -14.17 27.38 16.31
N SER A 239 -14.30 26.09 16.64
CA SER A 239 -15.20 25.60 17.71
C SER A 239 -14.45 24.81 18.81
N PRO A 240 -13.46 25.41 19.50
CA PRO A 240 -12.68 24.70 20.53
C PRO A 240 -13.53 24.25 21.73
N ASP A 241 -14.67 24.91 21.99
CA ASP A 241 -15.58 24.53 23.06
C ASP A 241 -16.29 23.18 22.80
N GLU A 242 -16.44 22.79 21.52
CA GLU A 242 -17.07 21.53 21.11
C GLU A 242 -16.03 20.42 20.91
N PHE A 243 -14.91 20.73 20.26
CA PHE A 243 -13.92 19.73 19.84
C PHE A 243 -12.68 19.65 20.74
N GLY A 244 -12.56 20.55 21.72
CA GLY A 244 -11.34 20.74 22.50
C GLY A 244 -10.27 21.54 21.73
N PRO A 245 -9.14 21.86 22.38
CA PRO A 245 -8.06 22.61 21.74
C PRO A 245 -7.38 21.77 20.65
N VAL A 246 -7.63 22.12 19.39
CA VAL A 246 -6.90 21.58 18.23
C VAL A 246 -5.76 22.51 17.84
N VAL A 247 -4.69 21.96 17.26
CA VAL A 247 -3.53 22.72 16.78
C VAL A 247 -3.18 22.33 15.36
N THR A 248 -2.85 23.34 14.56
CA THR A 248 -2.49 23.24 13.14
C THR A 248 -1.03 23.63 12.88
N GLU A 249 -0.25 23.78 13.94
CA GLU A 249 1.17 24.16 13.88
C GLU A 249 1.96 23.49 15.01
N ALA A 250 3.25 23.25 14.76
CA ALA A 250 4.14 22.59 15.69
C ALA A 250 4.39 23.42 16.96
N GLY A 251 4.77 22.75 18.05
CA GLY A 251 5.16 23.40 19.31
C GLY A 251 4.00 23.94 20.16
N ARG A 252 2.75 23.77 19.72
CA ARG A 252 1.55 24.17 20.50
C ARG A 252 0.89 22.97 21.17
N ARG A 253 0.37 23.21 22.38
CA ARG A 253 -0.36 22.18 23.13
C ARG A 253 -1.79 22.07 22.63
N GLY A 254 -2.16 20.88 22.17
CA GLY A 254 -3.50 20.54 21.75
C GLY A 254 -3.49 19.29 20.87
N ARG A 255 -4.65 18.85 20.41
CA ARG A 255 -4.76 17.74 19.45
C ARG A 255 -4.33 18.23 18.07
N ARG A 256 -3.27 17.63 17.52
CA ARG A 256 -2.77 17.96 16.19
C ARG A 256 -3.75 17.53 15.10
N ILE A 257 -3.97 18.40 14.12
CA ILE A 257 -4.80 18.13 12.93
C ILE A 257 -4.14 18.77 11.69
N HIS A 258 -4.51 18.31 10.50
CA HIS A 258 -4.15 19.02 9.27
C HIS A 258 -4.78 20.42 9.25
N ALA A 259 -4.03 21.40 8.74
CA ALA A 259 -4.43 22.81 8.78
C ALA A 259 -5.61 23.11 7.84
N GLU A 260 -5.62 22.45 6.68
CA GLU A 260 -6.58 22.71 5.62
C GLU A 260 -7.03 21.41 4.97
N ALA A 261 -8.18 21.48 4.28
CA ALA A 261 -8.61 20.47 3.33
C ALA A 261 -9.13 21.13 2.06
N HIS A 262 -8.80 20.57 0.90
CA HIS A 262 -9.19 21.12 -0.40
C HIS A 262 -10.02 20.13 -1.19
N PHE A 263 -11.00 20.67 -1.92
CA PHE A 263 -11.68 19.88 -2.94
C PHE A 263 -10.72 19.56 -4.08
N PHE A 264 -10.59 18.27 -4.38
CA PHE A 264 -9.75 17.78 -5.47
C PHE A 264 -10.60 16.92 -6.39
N GLU A 265 -11.08 17.53 -7.48
CA GLU A 265 -12.01 16.90 -8.43
C GLU A 265 -11.57 15.50 -8.89
N PRO A 266 -10.29 15.23 -9.21
CA PRO A 266 -9.88 13.91 -9.67
C PRO A 266 -10.20 12.80 -8.68
N ILE A 267 -10.13 13.01 -7.36
CA ILE A 267 -10.46 11.97 -6.36
C ILE A 267 -11.92 11.53 -6.41
N THR A 268 -12.79 12.31 -7.06
CA THR A 268 -14.20 12.00 -7.30
C THR A 268 -14.44 11.26 -8.63
N GLN A 269 -13.41 11.14 -9.46
CA GLN A 269 -13.49 10.56 -10.79
C GLN A 269 -12.91 9.13 -10.80
N PRO A 270 -13.46 8.22 -11.61
CA PRO A 270 -12.98 6.84 -11.69
C PRO A 270 -11.53 6.73 -12.22
N GLY A 271 -11.08 7.75 -12.97
CA GLY A 271 -9.70 7.83 -13.47
C GLY A 271 -8.64 7.92 -12.36
N PHE A 272 -9.01 8.40 -11.17
CA PHE A 272 -8.10 8.39 -10.02
C PHE A 272 -7.72 6.98 -9.60
N CYS A 273 -8.71 6.09 -9.50
CA CYS A 273 -8.48 4.67 -9.22
C CYS A 273 -7.77 3.97 -10.38
N GLY A 274 -8.04 4.40 -11.62
CA GLY A 274 -7.40 3.87 -12.83
C GLY A 274 -5.89 4.08 -12.91
N SER A 275 -5.32 4.98 -12.11
CA SER A 275 -3.85 5.15 -12.01
C SER A 275 -3.16 3.85 -11.55
N CYS A 276 -3.79 3.11 -10.64
CA CYS A 276 -3.33 1.83 -10.11
C CYS A 276 -4.10 0.63 -10.68
N HIS A 277 -5.37 0.80 -11.07
CA HIS A 277 -6.27 -0.27 -11.55
C HIS A 277 -6.41 -0.38 -13.08
N ASP A 278 -5.43 0.14 -13.81
CA ASP A 278 -5.24 -0.09 -15.26
C ASP A 278 -3.75 -0.34 -15.49
N VAL A 279 -3.31 -1.59 -15.35
CA VAL A 279 -1.90 -1.99 -15.28
C VAL A 279 -1.43 -2.55 -16.62
N THR A 280 -0.48 -1.85 -17.24
CA THR A 280 0.13 -2.25 -18.51
C THR A 280 1.64 -2.43 -18.33
N LEU A 281 2.17 -3.55 -18.78
CA LEU A 281 3.60 -3.85 -18.83
C LEU A 281 4.32 -3.00 -19.88
N VAL A 282 5.64 -2.88 -19.76
CA VAL A 282 6.49 -2.12 -20.70
C VAL A 282 6.43 -2.61 -22.14
N ASN A 283 6.08 -3.89 -22.35
CA ASN A 283 5.90 -4.49 -23.67
C ASN A 283 4.49 -4.28 -24.24
N GLY A 284 3.63 -3.51 -23.56
CA GLY A 284 2.25 -3.25 -23.95
C GLY A 284 1.25 -4.34 -23.54
N PHE A 285 1.70 -5.41 -22.88
CA PHE A 285 0.79 -6.43 -22.35
C PHE A 285 -0.02 -5.86 -21.18
N ARG A 286 -1.33 -6.10 -21.19
CA ARG A 286 -2.27 -5.55 -20.22
C ARG A 286 -2.46 -6.58 -19.11
N LEU A 287 -1.92 -6.28 -17.93
CA LEU A 287 -1.91 -7.19 -16.78
C LEU A 287 -3.20 -7.07 -15.96
N GLU A 288 -3.71 -5.85 -15.81
CA GLU A 288 -4.99 -5.55 -15.18
C GLU A 288 -5.70 -4.49 -16.04
N GLU A 289 -6.95 -4.73 -16.41
CA GLU A 289 -7.72 -3.83 -17.28
C GLU A 289 -9.00 -3.32 -16.61
N ALA A 290 -9.09 -3.38 -15.27
CA ALA A 290 -10.32 -3.10 -14.54
C ALA A 290 -10.93 -1.74 -14.89
N PHE A 291 -10.11 -0.67 -14.97
CA PHE A 291 -10.61 0.65 -15.40
C PHE A 291 -11.00 0.69 -16.88
N SER A 292 -10.26 -0.01 -17.74
CA SER A 292 -10.57 -0.10 -19.17
C SER A 292 -11.86 -0.89 -19.46
N GLU A 293 -12.12 -1.94 -18.68
CA GLU A 293 -13.37 -2.71 -18.68
C GLU A 293 -14.52 -1.88 -18.11
N TYR A 294 -14.30 -1.18 -16.99
CA TYR A 294 -15.28 -0.29 -16.38
C TYR A 294 -15.81 0.74 -17.40
N LYS A 295 -14.94 1.37 -18.20
CA LYS A 295 -15.35 2.36 -19.22
C LYS A 295 -16.32 1.80 -20.26
N GLN A 296 -16.40 0.49 -20.42
CA GLN A 296 -17.32 -0.21 -21.35
C GLN A 296 -18.51 -0.85 -20.63
N SER A 297 -18.62 -0.64 -19.32
CA SER A 297 -19.65 -1.26 -18.49
C SER A 297 -20.94 -0.42 -18.46
N PRO A 298 -22.10 -1.05 -18.17
CA PRO A 298 -23.34 -0.32 -17.93
C PRO A 298 -23.26 0.68 -16.76
N ALA A 299 -22.35 0.49 -15.80
CA ALA A 299 -22.16 1.43 -14.69
C ALA A 299 -21.58 2.76 -15.19
N ALA A 300 -20.54 2.70 -16.04
CA ALA A 300 -19.99 3.88 -16.68
C ALA A 300 -21.00 4.57 -17.59
N GLU A 301 -21.84 3.83 -18.33
CA GLU A 301 -22.93 4.39 -19.14
C GLU A 301 -23.96 5.17 -18.29
N ARG A 302 -24.18 4.75 -17.04
CA ARG A 302 -25.05 5.45 -16.08
C ARG A 302 -24.36 6.61 -15.36
N GLY A 303 -23.06 6.81 -15.57
CA GLY A 303 -22.26 7.80 -14.86
C GLY A 303 -21.94 7.43 -13.41
N GLU A 304 -22.09 6.15 -13.03
CA GLU A 304 -21.69 5.65 -11.72
C GLU A 304 -20.18 5.48 -11.68
N THR A 305 -19.53 6.08 -10.69
CA THR A 305 -18.08 6.07 -10.49
C THR A 305 -17.60 4.87 -9.66
N CYS A 306 -16.29 4.64 -9.61
CA CYS A 306 -15.70 3.67 -8.71
C CYS A 306 -16.08 3.95 -7.24
N GLN A 307 -16.08 5.22 -6.89
CA GLN A 307 -16.33 5.75 -5.55
C GLN A 307 -17.76 5.45 -5.08
N ASP A 308 -18.74 5.55 -5.97
CA ASP A 308 -20.16 5.31 -5.64
C ASP A 308 -20.43 3.91 -5.07
N CYS A 309 -19.65 2.92 -5.50
CA CYS A 309 -19.75 1.54 -5.05
C CYS A 309 -18.70 1.17 -3.98
N HIS A 310 -17.48 1.72 -4.06
CA HIS A 310 -16.34 1.28 -3.25
C HIS A 310 -15.96 2.21 -2.09
N MET A 311 -16.42 3.46 -2.07
CA MET A 311 -16.03 4.44 -1.03
C MET A 311 -17.21 4.90 -0.15
N GLY A 312 -18.37 4.25 -0.29
CA GLY A 312 -19.58 4.62 0.45
C GLY A 312 -20.18 5.94 -0.04
N LYS A 313 -21.42 6.22 0.37
CA LYS A 313 -22.06 7.49 0.06
C LYS A 313 -21.47 8.57 0.98
N VAL A 314 -20.95 9.64 0.37
CA VAL A 314 -20.54 10.86 1.08
C VAL A 314 -21.75 11.68 1.49
#